data_AF-A0A815HPJ6-F1
#
_entry.id   AF-A0A815HPJ6-F1
#
_cell.length_a   1.000
_cell.length_b   1.000
_cell.length_c   1.000
_cell.angle_alpha   90.00
_cell.angle_beta   90.00
_cell.angle_gamma   90.00
#
_symmetry.space_group_name_H-M   'P 1'
#
loop_
_entity.id
_entity.type
_entity.pdbx_description
1 polymer ?
#
loop_
_entity_poly.entity_id
_entity_poly.type
_entity_poly.pdbx_seq_one_letter_code
_entity_poly.pdbx_strand_id
1 'polypeptide(L)'
;MPEDTRKTSVLTTIANYFGLKSDSLASLSDQRSLNNFLDDANCPLLSAIRGQKNSIDLSNEIRVTEGTQSLVLFKLRPDVITSDNVHTNIFLSSMVDSPLDSLYYTIKSVFTPALRDNTNKSNPAVNQQIQTSLNELEQVLRSSGKKSSGSSSSSMAIISHPKDEIHYWIDIARSTSSKTNDLERAKSFLQLFEPVKGNFENLENLTLLELVDVVEKTQDVYDDVWKQVEYDEYPEQRMNHLLSITSNVFVQCVQKQLSGLELWSASDQSIKTREYLRNGVNICERWSLAVEQLTGFYWKNYPPHPWKGETFKATYLVQFRKRLSEILTIRSSYDQSSQIHSSMNPSNVVFAPFFNLNPIQFSPYTDPQWNSAVDQFENLMANTDREVARQLRSRFHKAQSNPYQMLAELKRYADLMQRGAIRKELATEREAVLGQMESDLKTLADDFHRLASGGKKLSSKGSTRTPIAASLDASRQIEAKVNNMINDGDKLLDDLPNYSRMVSMAKQLKQDIGNWRKDKFKEWCQDTTRAIDDPSQALSLETTGRLMEIDSQDGKLRVLYGDRLMTLLNEIRQL
;
A
#
# COMPACT_ATOMS: atom_id res chain seq x y z
N MET A 1 -50.18 -27.08 25.72
CA MET A 1 -50.41 -26.92 24.27
C MET A 1 -49.22 -27.55 23.57
N PRO A 2 -49.39 -28.38 22.54
CA PRO A 2 -48.24 -28.90 21.81
C PRO A 2 -47.48 -27.71 21.22
N GLU A 3 -46.18 -27.62 21.48
CA GLU A 3 -45.35 -26.62 20.83
C GLU A 3 -45.43 -26.83 19.32
N ASP A 4 -45.97 -25.85 18.60
CA ASP A 4 -46.04 -25.91 17.15
C ASP A 4 -44.62 -25.82 16.59
N THR A 5 -44.06 -26.98 16.24
CA THR A 5 -42.68 -27.13 15.72
C THR A 5 -42.42 -26.23 14.51
N ARG A 6 -43.46 -25.91 13.73
CA ARG A 6 -43.40 -25.00 12.58
C ARG A 6 -43.08 -23.58 13.03
N LYS A 7 -43.79 -23.08 14.04
CA LYS A 7 -43.56 -21.75 14.62
C LYS A 7 -42.18 -21.66 15.25
N THR A 8 -41.78 -22.68 16.00
CA THR A 8 -40.46 -22.73 16.64
C THR A 8 -39.34 -22.67 15.60
N SER A 9 -39.46 -23.39 14.48
CA SER A 9 -38.46 -23.38 13.40
C SER A 9 -38.32 -22.00 12.72
N VAL A 10 -39.44 -21.36 12.39
CA VAL A 10 -39.45 -20.01 11.80
C VAL A 10 -38.87 -18.98 12.76
N LEU A 11 -39.31 -19.00 14.03
CA LEU A 11 -38.81 -18.06 15.06
C LEU A 11 -37.34 -18.29 15.38
N THR A 12 -36.85 -19.53 15.40
CA THR A 12 -35.43 -19.84 15.60
C THR A 12 -34.58 -19.30 14.45
N THR A 13 -35.07 -19.39 13.21
CA THR A 13 -34.37 -18.85 12.04
C THR A 13 -34.25 -17.33 12.12
N ILE A 14 -35.35 -16.65 12.50
CA ILE A 14 -35.38 -15.20 12.73
C ILE A 14 -34.44 -14.83 13.89
N ALA A 15 -34.47 -15.59 14.99
CA ALA A 15 -33.60 -15.38 16.17
C ALA A 15 -32.12 -15.43 15.79
N ASN A 16 -31.73 -16.47 15.05
CA ASN A 16 -30.35 -16.68 14.62
C ASN A 16 -29.87 -15.56 13.69
N TYR A 17 -30.71 -15.12 12.75
CA TYR A 17 -30.36 -14.04 11.83
C TYR A 17 -30.13 -12.71 12.57
N PHE A 18 -30.99 -12.37 13.54
CA PHE A 18 -30.87 -11.12 14.30
C PHE A 18 -29.95 -11.21 15.53
N GLY A 19 -29.41 -12.38 15.85
CA GLY A 19 -28.56 -12.61 17.02
C GLY A 19 -29.30 -12.51 18.36
N LEU A 20 -30.59 -12.83 18.38
CA LEU A 20 -31.43 -12.80 19.58
C LEU A 20 -31.59 -14.19 20.20
N LYS A 21 -31.82 -14.25 21.51
CA LYS A 21 -32.19 -15.51 22.19
C LYS A 21 -33.60 -15.93 21.77
N SER A 22 -33.79 -17.22 21.50
CA SER A 22 -35.09 -17.79 21.09
C SER A 22 -36.22 -17.45 22.08
N ASP A 23 -35.91 -17.42 23.38
CA ASP A 23 -36.86 -17.10 24.46
C ASP A 23 -37.46 -15.69 24.36
N SER A 24 -36.73 -14.73 23.77
CA SER A 24 -37.17 -13.34 23.61
C SER A 24 -38.27 -13.18 22.54
N LEU A 25 -38.45 -14.20 21.68
CA LEU A 25 -39.40 -14.19 20.57
C LEU A 25 -40.71 -14.96 20.90
N ALA A 26 -40.85 -15.48 22.12
CA ALA A 26 -42.04 -16.24 22.53
C ALA A 26 -43.34 -15.42 22.35
N SER A 27 -43.30 -14.10 22.55
CA SER A 27 -44.44 -13.19 22.36
C SER A 27 -44.87 -13.05 20.89
N LEU A 28 -44.04 -13.45 19.93
CA LEU A 28 -44.33 -13.39 18.50
C LEU A 28 -44.98 -14.69 17.98
N SER A 29 -45.01 -15.75 18.80
CA SER A 29 -45.69 -17.00 18.46
C SER A 29 -47.22 -16.84 18.33
N ASP A 30 -47.78 -15.82 18.99
CA ASP A 30 -49.20 -15.46 18.97
C ASP A 30 -49.55 -14.40 17.92
N GLN A 31 -48.58 -13.87 17.17
CA GLN A 31 -48.86 -12.87 16.14
C GLN A 31 -49.68 -13.47 14.99
N ARG A 32 -50.76 -12.76 14.61
CA ARG A 32 -51.62 -13.13 13.48
C ARG A 32 -50.83 -13.28 12.17
N SER A 33 -49.80 -12.49 11.97
CA SER A 33 -49.00 -12.54 10.73
C SER A 33 -48.23 -13.84 10.55
N LEU A 34 -47.75 -14.44 11.65
CA LEU A 34 -47.11 -15.74 11.63
C LEU A 34 -48.12 -16.85 11.35
N ASN A 35 -49.29 -16.82 12.01
CA ASN A 35 -50.36 -17.79 11.78
C ASN A 35 -50.88 -17.73 10.34
N ASN A 36 -51.10 -16.52 9.80
CA ASN A 36 -51.52 -16.34 8.42
C ASN A 36 -50.49 -16.91 7.44
N PHE A 37 -49.19 -16.67 7.67
CA PHE A 37 -48.15 -17.25 6.82
C PHE A 37 -48.12 -18.79 6.91
N LEU A 38 -48.33 -19.39 8.08
CA LEU A 38 -48.28 -20.85 8.21
C LEU A 38 -49.53 -21.53 7.65
N ASP A 39 -50.71 -21.00 7.96
CA ASP A 39 -51.99 -21.68 7.75
C ASP A 39 -52.75 -21.23 6.49
N ASP A 40 -52.47 -20.03 5.94
CA ASP A 40 -53.08 -19.58 4.68
C ASP A 40 -52.19 -19.91 3.48
N ALA A 41 -52.71 -20.73 2.57
CA ALA A 41 -52.05 -21.07 1.30
C ALA A 41 -51.88 -19.85 0.38
N ASN A 42 -52.77 -18.85 0.50
CA ASN A 42 -52.74 -17.62 -0.28
C ASN A 42 -51.83 -16.54 0.32
N CYS A 43 -51.22 -16.79 1.48
CA CYS A 43 -50.24 -15.90 2.09
C CYS A 43 -48.82 -16.42 1.82
N PRO A 44 -48.16 -15.98 0.73
CA PRO A 44 -46.87 -16.50 0.34
C PRO A 44 -45.70 -15.89 1.11
N LEU A 45 -45.90 -14.82 1.90
CA LEU A 45 -44.80 -13.99 2.38
C LEU A 45 -44.93 -13.64 3.88
N LEU A 46 -43.78 -13.62 4.55
CA LEU A 46 -43.59 -13.16 5.90
C LEU A 46 -42.30 -12.34 5.96
N SER A 47 -42.41 -11.06 6.29
CA SER A 47 -41.31 -10.14 6.50
C SER A 47 -41.08 -9.96 8.00
N ALA A 48 -39.84 -10.10 8.45
CA ALA A 48 -39.40 -9.82 9.82
C ALA A 48 -38.45 -8.63 9.79
N ILE A 49 -38.76 -7.57 10.53
CA ILE A 49 -37.99 -6.32 10.55
C ILE A 49 -37.49 -6.07 11.97
N ARG A 50 -36.21 -5.74 12.11
CA ARG A 50 -35.64 -5.34 13.39
C ARG A 50 -35.84 -3.84 13.62
N GLY A 51 -36.63 -3.48 14.63
CA GLY A 51 -36.85 -2.10 15.06
C GLY A 51 -35.74 -1.55 15.98
N GLN A 52 -35.82 -0.26 16.30
CA GLN A 52 -34.81 0.50 17.07
C GLN A 52 -34.58 0.04 18.53
N LYS A 53 -35.36 -0.92 19.04
CA LYS A 53 -35.27 -1.45 20.42
C LYS A 53 -35.06 -2.98 20.48
N ASN A 54 -34.49 -3.59 19.44
CA ASN A 54 -34.41 -5.05 19.29
C ASN A 54 -35.79 -5.75 19.32
N SER A 55 -36.87 -5.02 19.11
CA SER A 55 -38.19 -5.59 18.84
C SER A 55 -38.24 -6.06 17.39
N ILE A 56 -38.83 -7.22 17.15
CA ILE A 56 -39.06 -7.74 15.81
C ILE A 56 -40.53 -7.58 15.47
N ASP A 57 -40.80 -6.95 14.34
CA ASP A 57 -42.13 -6.81 13.79
C ASP A 57 -42.30 -7.77 12.62
N LEU A 58 -43.33 -8.62 12.68
CA LEU A 58 -43.72 -9.51 11.59
C LEU A 58 -44.85 -8.89 10.78
N SER A 59 -44.73 -8.92 9.45
CA SER A 59 -45.76 -8.48 8.51
C SER A 59 -45.88 -9.44 7.33
N ASN A 60 -47.08 -9.61 6.77
CA ASN A 60 -47.28 -10.38 5.55
C ASN A 60 -47.04 -9.56 4.26
N GLU A 61 -46.69 -8.29 4.44
CA GLU A 61 -46.31 -7.37 3.38
C GLU A 61 -44.84 -7.01 3.53
N ILE A 62 -44.17 -6.74 2.42
CA ILE A 62 -42.80 -6.22 2.43
C ILE A 62 -42.88 -4.75 2.86
N ARG A 63 -42.45 -4.48 4.09
CA ARG A 63 -42.25 -3.11 4.58
C ARG A 63 -40.76 -2.88 4.70
N VAL A 64 -40.20 -2.14 3.77
CA VAL A 64 -38.79 -1.76 3.84
C VAL A 64 -38.72 -0.41 4.52
N THR A 65 -38.00 -0.33 5.63
CA THR A 65 -37.58 0.95 6.22
C THR A 65 -36.08 1.09 6.01
N GLU A 66 -35.65 2.22 5.43
CA GLU A 66 -34.22 2.48 5.18
C GLU A 66 -33.42 2.40 6.48
N GLY A 67 -32.31 1.67 6.46
CA GLY A 67 -31.43 1.47 7.62
C GLY A 67 -31.88 0.41 8.62
N THR A 68 -32.85 -0.44 8.26
CA THR A 68 -33.24 -1.61 9.07
C THR A 68 -32.81 -2.92 8.39
N GLN A 69 -32.39 -3.90 9.20
CA GLN A 69 -32.18 -5.26 8.73
C GLN A 69 -33.53 -5.96 8.62
N SER A 70 -33.85 -6.50 7.44
CA SER A 70 -35.06 -7.27 7.22
C SER A 70 -34.77 -8.67 6.70
N LEU A 71 -35.57 -9.63 7.14
CA LEU A 71 -35.53 -11.01 6.70
C LEU A 71 -36.90 -11.33 6.11
N VAL A 72 -36.93 -11.66 4.82
CA VAL A 72 -38.13 -12.04 4.10
C VAL A 72 -38.14 -13.54 3.89
N LEU A 73 -39.19 -14.19 4.40
CA LEU A 73 -39.50 -15.58 4.17
C LEU A 73 -40.62 -15.65 3.15
N PHE A 74 -40.47 -16.46 2.10
CA PHE A 74 -41.56 -16.70 1.17
C PHE A 74 -41.70 -18.17 0.79
N LYS A 75 -42.93 -18.57 0.42
CA LYS A 75 -43.27 -19.94 0.02
C LYS A 75 -42.95 -20.17 -1.45
N LEU A 76 -42.32 -21.29 -1.78
CA LEU A 76 -42.06 -21.71 -3.16
C LEU A 76 -43.32 -22.27 -3.84
N ARG A 77 -44.20 -22.89 -3.07
CA ARG A 77 -45.49 -23.43 -3.50
C ARG A 77 -46.60 -22.89 -2.60
N PRO A 78 -47.78 -22.54 -3.15
CA PRO A 78 -48.92 -22.02 -2.39
C PRO A 78 -49.62 -23.15 -1.62
N ASP A 79 -48.93 -23.66 -0.60
CA ASP A 79 -49.38 -24.74 0.28
C ASP A 79 -49.34 -24.29 1.75
N VAL A 80 -50.14 -24.96 2.57
CA VAL A 80 -50.06 -24.83 4.03
C VAL A 80 -48.73 -25.40 4.52
N ILE A 81 -48.08 -24.71 5.45
CA ILE A 81 -46.81 -25.18 6.01
C ILE A 81 -47.10 -26.27 7.04
N THR A 82 -46.53 -27.45 6.85
CA THR A 82 -46.58 -28.62 7.74
C THR A 82 -45.19 -28.87 8.33
N SER A 83 -45.07 -29.64 9.41
CA SER A 83 -43.78 -29.99 10.02
C SER A 83 -42.73 -30.50 9.04
N ASP A 84 -43.18 -31.16 7.97
CA ASP A 84 -42.30 -31.84 7.00
C ASP A 84 -41.88 -30.93 5.85
N ASN A 85 -42.65 -29.87 5.55
CA ASN A 85 -42.39 -28.98 4.41
C ASN A 85 -41.74 -27.63 4.78
N VAL A 86 -41.58 -27.33 6.07
CA VAL A 86 -41.01 -26.06 6.58
C VAL A 86 -39.65 -25.75 5.94
N HIS A 87 -38.76 -26.74 5.81
CA HIS A 87 -37.40 -26.52 5.31
C HIS A 87 -37.27 -26.64 3.79
N THR A 88 -38.28 -27.16 3.10
CA THR A 88 -38.25 -27.39 1.64
C THR A 88 -39.11 -26.40 0.87
N ASN A 89 -40.15 -25.84 1.49
CA ASN A 89 -41.06 -24.88 0.85
C ASN A 89 -40.74 -23.43 1.21
N ILE A 90 -40.03 -23.16 2.31
CA ILE A 90 -39.69 -21.79 2.72
C ILE A 90 -38.34 -21.39 2.15
N PHE A 91 -38.31 -20.28 1.42
CA PHE A 91 -37.09 -19.61 0.98
C PHE A 91 -36.82 -18.38 1.85
N LEU A 92 -35.54 -18.13 2.12
CA LEU A 92 -35.06 -17.06 2.99
C LEU A 92 -34.28 -16.03 2.15
N SER A 93 -34.66 -14.76 2.25
CA SER A 93 -33.94 -13.65 1.62
C SER A 93 -33.70 -12.54 2.64
N SER A 94 -32.43 -12.22 2.89
CA SER A 94 -32.02 -11.11 3.75
C SER A 94 -31.86 -9.83 2.93
N MET A 95 -32.40 -8.72 3.45
CA MET A 95 -32.15 -7.39 2.91
C MET A 95 -31.51 -6.52 4.00
N VAL A 96 -30.45 -5.79 3.62
CA VAL A 96 -29.66 -4.95 4.52
C VAL A 96 -29.69 -3.52 3.98
N ASP A 97 -30.10 -2.58 4.82
CA ASP A 97 -30.16 -1.12 4.62
C ASP A 97 -31.10 -0.63 3.51
N SER A 98 -30.87 -1.07 2.27
CA SER A 98 -31.55 -0.62 1.05
C SER A 98 -31.90 -1.83 0.16
N PRO A 99 -33.15 -1.93 -0.33
CA PRO A 99 -33.58 -3.01 -1.23
C PRO A 99 -32.84 -2.99 -2.56
N LEU A 100 -32.52 -1.80 -3.05
CA LEU A 100 -31.81 -1.63 -4.33
C LEU A 100 -30.38 -2.14 -4.20
N ASP A 101 -29.71 -1.81 -3.10
CA ASP A 101 -28.33 -2.27 -2.85
C ASP A 101 -28.31 -3.77 -2.57
N SER A 102 -29.25 -4.27 -1.75
CA SER A 102 -29.41 -5.71 -1.49
C SER A 102 -29.65 -6.50 -2.79
N LEU A 103 -30.50 -5.99 -3.68
CA LEU A 103 -30.75 -6.59 -4.99
C LEU A 103 -29.49 -6.56 -5.86
N TYR A 104 -28.81 -5.42 -5.93
CA TYR A 104 -27.56 -5.27 -6.68
C TYR A 104 -26.49 -6.25 -6.20
N TYR A 105 -26.25 -6.33 -4.89
CA TYR A 105 -25.27 -7.27 -4.33
C TYR A 105 -25.70 -8.72 -4.52
N THR A 106 -26.98 -9.06 -4.37
CA THR A 106 -27.47 -10.43 -4.60
C THR A 106 -27.28 -10.84 -6.07
N ILE A 107 -27.60 -9.96 -7.01
CA ILE A 107 -27.35 -10.19 -8.43
C ILE A 107 -25.86 -10.37 -8.68
N LYS A 108 -25.03 -9.39 -8.29
CA LYS A 108 -23.59 -9.37 -8.56
C LYS A 108 -22.83 -10.52 -7.91
N SER A 109 -23.17 -10.89 -6.67
CA SER A 109 -22.39 -11.85 -5.87
C SER A 109 -22.91 -13.29 -5.92
N VAL A 110 -24.23 -13.48 -6.09
CA VAL A 110 -24.84 -14.82 -6.11
C VAL A 110 -25.19 -15.23 -7.52
N PHE A 111 -26.00 -14.43 -8.22
CA PHE A 111 -26.54 -14.84 -9.52
C PHE A 111 -25.54 -14.71 -10.67
N THR A 112 -24.76 -13.63 -10.73
CA THR A 112 -23.78 -13.42 -11.81
C THR A 112 -22.72 -14.54 -11.85
N PRO A 113 -22.06 -14.94 -10.74
CA PRO A 113 -21.15 -16.08 -10.73
C PRO A 113 -21.86 -17.42 -10.97
N ALA A 114 -23.00 -17.67 -10.31
CA ALA A 114 -23.73 -18.93 -10.45
C ALA A 114 -24.20 -19.19 -11.89
N LEU A 115 -24.59 -18.14 -12.62
CA LEU A 115 -24.99 -18.24 -14.02
C LEU A 115 -23.78 -18.34 -14.95
N ARG A 116 -22.63 -17.77 -14.58
CA ARG A 116 -21.38 -17.91 -15.34
C ARG A 116 -20.82 -19.34 -15.26
N ASP A 117 -20.92 -19.97 -14.10
CA ASP A 117 -20.41 -21.34 -13.89
C ASP A 117 -21.39 -22.42 -14.44
N ASN A 118 -22.71 -22.12 -14.48
CA ASN A 118 -23.73 -23.00 -15.08
C ASN A 118 -23.80 -22.92 -16.62
N THR A 119 -22.87 -22.21 -17.27
CA THR A 119 -22.79 -22.10 -18.74
C THR A 119 -22.65 -23.46 -19.45
N ASN A 120 -22.18 -24.50 -18.76
CA ASN A 120 -22.02 -25.84 -19.33
C ASN A 120 -23.32 -26.66 -19.47
N LYS A 121 -24.46 -26.22 -18.89
CA LYS A 121 -25.72 -27.00 -18.86
C LYS A 121 -26.92 -26.34 -19.52
N SER A 122 -26.87 -25.04 -19.81
CA SER A 122 -27.99 -24.26 -20.36
C SER A 122 -27.70 -23.74 -21.76
N ASN A 123 -28.75 -23.51 -22.56
CA ASN A 123 -28.65 -22.99 -23.93
C ASN A 123 -27.77 -21.71 -23.98
N PRO A 124 -26.69 -21.67 -24.79
CA PRO A 124 -25.73 -20.56 -24.78
C PRO A 124 -26.35 -19.22 -25.21
N ALA A 125 -27.37 -19.24 -26.08
CA ALA A 125 -28.10 -18.03 -26.49
C ALA A 125 -28.93 -17.43 -25.36
N VAL A 126 -29.59 -18.27 -24.54
CA VAL A 126 -30.37 -17.83 -23.38
C VAL A 126 -29.44 -17.28 -22.30
N ASN A 127 -28.28 -17.92 -22.10
CA ASN A 127 -27.27 -17.43 -21.18
C ASN A 127 -26.70 -16.07 -21.62
N GLN A 128 -26.42 -15.87 -22.91
CA GLN A 128 -25.99 -14.56 -23.42
C GLN A 128 -27.06 -13.49 -23.17
N GLN A 129 -28.33 -13.80 -23.45
CA GLN A 129 -29.42 -12.84 -23.22
C GLN A 129 -29.60 -12.53 -21.72
N ILE A 130 -29.49 -13.53 -20.84
CA ILE A 130 -29.52 -13.33 -19.39
C ILE A 130 -28.33 -12.48 -18.93
N GLN A 131 -27.13 -12.72 -19.44
CA GLN A 131 -25.94 -11.93 -19.09
C GLN A 131 -26.05 -10.48 -19.58
N THR A 132 -26.58 -10.25 -20.79
CA THR A 132 -26.85 -8.89 -21.29
C THR A 132 -27.89 -8.20 -20.41
N SER A 133 -29.02 -8.85 -20.12
CA SER A 133 -30.07 -8.28 -19.28
C SER A 133 -29.59 -8.04 -17.83
N LEU A 134 -28.73 -8.90 -17.29
CA LEU A 134 -28.14 -8.72 -15.96
C LEU A 134 -27.16 -7.55 -15.95
N ASN A 135 -26.34 -7.39 -16.98
CA ASN A 135 -25.43 -6.25 -17.10
C ASN A 135 -26.21 -4.94 -17.27
N GLU A 136 -27.28 -4.94 -18.08
CA GLU A 136 -28.18 -3.79 -18.23
C GLU A 136 -28.88 -3.47 -16.90
N LEU A 137 -29.40 -4.49 -16.21
CA LEU A 137 -30.06 -4.33 -14.92
C LEU A 137 -29.07 -3.84 -13.84
N GLU A 138 -27.84 -4.35 -13.82
CA GLU A 138 -26.77 -3.82 -12.96
C GLU A 138 -26.50 -2.35 -13.27
N GLN A 139 -26.44 -1.97 -14.54
CA GLN A 139 -26.23 -0.57 -14.95
C GLN A 139 -27.42 0.32 -14.55
N VAL A 140 -28.64 -0.18 -14.67
CA VAL A 140 -29.87 0.53 -14.25
C VAL A 140 -29.95 0.65 -12.72
N LEU A 141 -29.63 -0.41 -11.97
CA LEU A 141 -29.62 -0.39 -10.51
C LEU A 141 -28.53 0.53 -9.97
N ARG A 142 -27.33 0.50 -10.55
CA ARG A 142 -26.25 1.46 -10.26
C ARG A 142 -26.66 2.89 -10.54
N SER A 143 -27.42 3.15 -11.61
CA SER A 143 -27.88 4.50 -11.96
C SER A 143 -29.13 4.94 -11.18
N SER A 144 -29.95 4.02 -10.69
CA SER A 144 -31.18 4.30 -9.94
C SER A 144 -30.94 4.46 -8.43
N GLY A 145 -29.94 3.76 -7.86
CA GLY A 145 -29.42 4.07 -6.52
C GLY A 145 -28.90 5.50 -6.37
N LYS A 146 -28.67 6.20 -7.50
CA LYS A 146 -28.31 7.63 -7.57
C LYS A 146 -29.48 8.60 -7.33
N LYS A 147 -30.75 8.15 -7.43
CA LYS A 147 -31.92 9.05 -7.42
C LYS A 147 -32.73 9.04 -6.13
N SER A 148 -32.64 7.99 -5.31
CA SER A 148 -33.46 7.87 -4.09
C SER A 148 -32.90 8.61 -2.87
N SER A 149 -31.60 8.94 -2.86
CA SER A 149 -31.00 9.70 -1.77
C SER A 149 -30.08 10.77 -2.33
N GLY A 150 -30.47 12.05 -2.20
CA GLY A 150 -29.62 13.20 -2.49
C GLY A 150 -28.45 13.39 -1.52
N SER A 151 -28.07 12.35 -0.78
CA SER A 151 -26.91 12.35 0.11
C SER A 151 -25.73 11.69 -0.58
N SER A 152 -24.58 12.36 -0.54
CA SER A 152 -23.30 11.86 -1.06
C SER A 152 -22.88 10.51 -0.47
N SER A 153 -23.45 10.09 0.67
CA SER A 153 -23.13 8.85 1.37
C SER A 153 -23.64 7.58 0.67
N SER A 154 -24.81 7.60 0.02
CA SER A 154 -25.32 6.41 -0.70
C SER A 154 -24.51 6.12 -1.97
N SER A 155 -24.08 7.18 -2.66
CA SER A 155 -23.24 7.05 -3.86
C SER A 155 -21.84 6.49 -3.54
N MET A 156 -21.32 6.73 -2.34
CA MET A 156 -20.05 6.15 -1.88
C MET A 156 -20.17 4.65 -1.57
N ALA A 157 -21.31 4.19 -1.04
CA ALA A 157 -21.51 2.78 -0.67
C ALA A 157 -21.45 1.82 -1.88
N ILE A 158 -21.86 2.29 -3.07
CA ILE A 158 -21.86 1.49 -4.30
C ILE A 158 -20.44 1.33 -4.88
N ILE A 159 -19.53 2.28 -4.61
CA ILE A 159 -18.17 2.29 -5.16
C ILE A 159 -17.31 1.38 -4.29
N SER A 160 -16.96 0.23 -4.83
CA SER A 160 -16.20 -0.82 -4.12
C SER A 160 -14.80 -1.05 -4.69
N HIS A 161 -14.54 -0.52 -5.89
CA HIS A 161 -13.29 -0.68 -6.63
C HIS A 161 -12.93 0.63 -7.34
N PRO A 162 -11.65 0.97 -7.59
CA PRO A 162 -11.28 2.23 -8.25
C PRO A 162 -11.86 2.36 -9.67
N LYS A 163 -12.06 1.23 -10.36
CA LYS A 163 -12.77 1.20 -11.65
C LYS A 163 -14.24 1.65 -11.53
N ASP A 164 -14.90 1.39 -10.40
CA ASP A 164 -16.28 1.84 -10.17
C ASP A 164 -16.34 3.38 -10.05
N GLU A 165 -15.29 4.01 -9.51
CA GLU A 165 -15.15 5.48 -9.49
C GLU A 165 -15.04 6.06 -10.90
N ILE A 166 -14.24 5.43 -11.78
CA ILE A 166 -14.14 5.85 -13.18
C ILE A 166 -15.49 5.67 -13.90
N HIS A 167 -16.13 4.52 -13.72
CA HIS A 167 -17.46 4.28 -14.30
C HIS A 167 -18.51 5.28 -13.79
N TYR A 168 -18.43 5.70 -12.53
CA TYR A 168 -19.29 6.74 -12.00
C TYR A 168 -19.15 8.05 -12.78
N TRP A 169 -17.93 8.50 -13.06
CA TRP A 169 -17.70 9.71 -13.85
C TRP A 169 -18.12 9.53 -15.33
N ILE A 170 -17.95 8.34 -15.90
CA ILE A 170 -18.48 8.00 -17.24
C ILE A 170 -20.00 8.14 -17.27
N ASP A 171 -20.69 7.66 -16.25
CA ASP A 171 -22.16 7.73 -16.20
C ASP A 171 -22.65 9.17 -16.03
N ILE A 172 -21.95 10.01 -15.25
CA ILE A 172 -22.29 11.44 -15.14
C ILE A 172 -22.10 12.13 -16.49
N ALA A 173 -20.99 11.85 -17.18
CA ALA A 173 -20.69 12.40 -18.49
C ALA A 173 -21.73 12.00 -19.57
N ARG A 174 -22.42 10.86 -19.38
CA ARG A 174 -23.49 10.36 -20.28
C ARG A 174 -24.90 10.76 -19.85
N SER A 175 -25.07 11.27 -18.63
CA SER A 175 -26.39 11.65 -18.10
C SER A 175 -26.88 12.94 -18.75
N THR A 176 -27.93 12.83 -19.58
CA THR A 176 -28.59 13.97 -20.24
C THR A 176 -29.30 14.92 -19.26
N SER A 177 -29.49 14.53 -18.00
CA SER A 177 -30.23 15.32 -16.99
C SER A 177 -29.32 16.12 -16.03
N SER A 178 -28.00 16.01 -16.15
CA SER A 178 -27.04 16.73 -15.31
C SER A 178 -26.83 18.17 -15.81
N LYS A 179 -26.46 19.11 -14.92
CA LYS A 179 -26.17 20.49 -15.33
C LYS A 179 -24.95 20.50 -16.28
N THR A 180 -24.89 21.44 -17.22
CA THR A 180 -23.79 21.54 -18.21
C THR A 180 -22.41 21.60 -17.54
N ASN A 181 -22.30 22.27 -16.38
CA ASN A 181 -21.08 22.35 -15.59
C ASN A 181 -20.66 20.98 -14.99
N ASP A 182 -21.61 20.17 -14.54
CA ASP A 182 -21.33 18.83 -13.99
C ASP A 182 -20.84 17.86 -15.08
N LEU A 183 -21.30 18.06 -16.32
CA LEU A 183 -20.85 17.29 -17.49
C LEU A 183 -19.41 17.63 -17.88
N GLU A 184 -19.06 18.92 -17.89
CA GLU A 184 -17.69 19.37 -18.17
C GLU A 184 -16.72 18.96 -17.07
N ARG A 185 -17.14 19.08 -15.80
CA ARG A 185 -16.41 18.55 -14.64
C ARG A 185 -16.18 17.04 -14.71
N ALA A 186 -17.19 16.26 -15.08
CA ALA A 186 -17.02 14.82 -15.23
C ALA A 186 -16.04 14.48 -16.36
N LYS A 187 -16.06 15.22 -17.47
CA LYS A 187 -15.13 15.03 -18.59
C LYS A 187 -13.69 15.38 -18.20
N SER A 188 -13.46 16.45 -17.44
CA SER A 188 -12.11 16.81 -16.98
C SER A 188 -11.55 15.76 -16.04
N PHE A 189 -12.32 15.27 -15.06
CA PHE A 189 -11.87 14.17 -14.21
C PHE A 189 -11.59 12.89 -15.00
N LEU A 190 -12.40 12.56 -16.01
CA LEU A 190 -12.12 11.41 -16.87
C LEU A 190 -10.82 11.55 -17.66
N GLN A 191 -10.49 12.75 -18.13
CA GLN A 191 -9.19 13.01 -18.78
C GLN A 191 -8.03 12.78 -17.83
N LEU A 192 -8.16 13.21 -16.56
CA LEU A 192 -7.15 12.96 -15.53
C LEU A 192 -7.01 11.48 -15.17
N PHE A 193 -8.12 10.72 -15.16
CA PHE A 193 -8.10 9.28 -14.87
C PHE A 193 -7.66 8.39 -16.05
N GLU A 194 -7.58 8.92 -17.27
CA GLU A 194 -7.24 8.15 -18.47
C GLU A 194 -5.93 7.35 -18.37
N PRO A 195 -4.83 7.87 -17.78
CA PRO A 195 -3.57 7.13 -17.66
C PRO A 195 -3.65 5.85 -16.81
N VAL A 196 -4.56 5.81 -15.83
CA VAL A 196 -4.69 4.68 -14.88
C VAL A 196 -5.91 3.79 -15.18
N LYS A 197 -6.83 4.24 -16.03
CA LYS A 197 -8.07 3.52 -16.36
C LYS A 197 -7.81 2.11 -16.87
N GLY A 198 -6.96 1.96 -17.89
CA GLY A 198 -6.63 0.64 -18.45
C GLY A 198 -5.93 -0.27 -17.43
N ASN A 199 -5.13 0.31 -16.52
CA ASN A 199 -4.52 -0.44 -15.43
C ASN A 199 -5.57 -0.92 -14.43
N PHE A 200 -6.51 -0.07 -14.01
CA PHE A 200 -7.58 -0.43 -13.06
C PHE A 200 -8.59 -1.44 -13.59
N GLU A 201 -8.80 -1.50 -14.90
CA GLU A 201 -9.60 -2.55 -15.55
C GLU A 201 -8.91 -3.92 -15.52
N ASN A 202 -7.56 -3.95 -15.60
CA ASN A 202 -6.77 -5.17 -15.72
C ASN A 202 -5.85 -5.48 -14.51
N LEU A 203 -6.08 -4.82 -13.36
CA LEU A 203 -5.24 -4.92 -12.16
C LEU A 203 -4.93 -6.36 -11.74
N GLU A 204 -5.93 -7.23 -11.90
CA GLU A 204 -5.87 -8.64 -11.51
C GLU A 204 -4.89 -9.50 -12.29
N ASN A 205 -4.47 -9.06 -13.49
CA ASN A 205 -3.57 -9.80 -14.38
C ASN A 205 -2.17 -9.19 -14.44
N LEU A 206 -1.95 -8.05 -13.78
CA LEU A 206 -0.64 -7.38 -13.75
C LEU A 206 0.34 -8.15 -12.86
N THR A 207 1.61 -8.13 -13.27
CA THR A 207 2.72 -8.61 -12.45
C THR A 207 2.99 -7.66 -11.29
N LEU A 208 3.69 -8.15 -10.24
CA LEU A 208 4.07 -7.30 -9.12
C LEU A 208 4.99 -6.13 -9.53
N LEU A 209 5.80 -6.29 -10.58
CA LEU A 209 6.65 -5.21 -11.08
C LEU A 209 5.82 -4.12 -11.77
N GLU A 210 4.88 -4.49 -12.64
CA GLU A 210 3.96 -3.54 -13.28
C GLU A 210 3.07 -2.85 -12.24
N LEU A 211 2.70 -3.54 -11.17
CA LEU A 211 1.89 -2.97 -10.09
C LEU A 211 2.62 -1.84 -9.35
N VAL A 212 3.96 -1.87 -9.29
CA VAL A 212 4.76 -0.76 -8.73
C VAL A 212 4.61 0.49 -9.60
N ASP A 213 4.67 0.36 -10.93
CA ASP A 213 4.48 1.50 -11.84
C ASP A 213 3.05 2.06 -11.74
N VAL A 214 2.06 1.19 -11.52
CA VAL A 214 0.66 1.61 -11.31
C VAL A 214 0.51 2.40 -10.02
N VAL A 215 1.22 2.05 -8.94
CA VAL A 215 1.22 2.81 -7.69
C VAL A 215 1.69 4.24 -7.92
N GLU A 216 2.79 4.42 -8.65
CA GLU A 216 3.35 5.75 -8.96
C GLU A 216 2.41 6.57 -9.84
N LYS A 217 1.90 5.98 -10.92
CA LYS A 217 0.90 6.65 -11.79
C LYS A 217 -0.37 7.03 -11.04
N THR A 218 -0.82 6.17 -10.11
CA THR A 218 -2.01 6.44 -9.30
C THR A 218 -1.79 7.59 -8.35
N GLN A 219 -0.59 7.69 -7.76
CA GLN A 219 -0.22 8.83 -6.92
C GLN A 219 -0.31 10.15 -7.71
N ASP A 220 0.27 10.20 -8.91
CA ASP A 220 0.28 11.40 -9.75
C ASP A 220 -1.16 11.80 -10.15
N VAL A 221 -1.95 10.84 -10.63
CA VAL A 221 -3.35 11.09 -11.02
C VAL A 221 -4.17 11.60 -9.84
N TYR A 222 -3.99 11.04 -8.64
CA TYR A 222 -4.76 11.49 -7.47
C TYR A 222 -4.34 12.89 -7.02
N ASP A 223 -3.06 13.22 -7.15
CA ASP A 223 -2.57 14.58 -6.89
C ASP A 223 -3.15 15.58 -7.89
N ASP A 224 -3.18 15.24 -9.18
CA ASP A 224 -3.76 16.06 -10.25
C ASP A 224 -5.27 16.26 -10.05
N VAL A 225 -6.02 15.20 -9.72
CA VAL A 225 -7.46 15.28 -9.42
C VAL A 225 -7.72 16.18 -8.21
N TRP A 226 -6.87 16.14 -7.19
CA TRP A 226 -7.03 16.97 -5.99
C TRP A 226 -6.70 18.45 -6.23
N LYS A 227 -5.67 18.74 -7.04
CA LYS A 227 -5.18 20.09 -7.36
C LYS A 227 -5.90 20.77 -8.52
N GLN A 228 -6.90 20.11 -9.09
CA GLN A 228 -7.71 20.65 -10.17
C GLN A 228 -8.52 21.87 -9.68
N VAL A 229 -8.41 23.01 -10.37
CA VAL A 229 -9.06 24.29 -10.00
C VAL A 229 -10.11 24.76 -11.01
N GLU A 230 -10.17 24.14 -12.20
CA GLU A 230 -11.05 24.55 -13.30
C GLU A 230 -12.56 24.37 -13.03
N TYR A 231 -12.93 23.56 -12.03
CA TYR A 231 -14.28 23.09 -11.72
C TYR A 231 -14.39 22.89 -10.20
N ASP A 232 -15.59 22.60 -9.70
CA ASP A 232 -15.84 22.37 -8.28
C ASP A 232 -14.92 21.29 -7.68
N GLU A 233 -14.36 21.62 -6.51
CA GLU A 233 -13.40 20.80 -5.76
C GLU A 233 -13.85 19.35 -5.57
N TYR A 234 -12.90 18.42 -5.66
CA TYR A 234 -13.16 17.01 -5.39
C TYR A 234 -13.41 16.79 -3.89
N PRO A 235 -14.57 16.26 -3.45
CA PRO A 235 -14.89 16.20 -2.02
C PRO A 235 -13.90 15.36 -1.19
N GLU A 236 -13.47 15.90 -0.06
CA GLU A 236 -12.50 15.24 0.85
C GLU A 236 -12.94 13.84 1.30
N GLN A 237 -14.21 13.67 1.67
CA GLN A 237 -14.76 12.37 2.08
C GLN A 237 -14.70 11.33 0.95
N ARG A 238 -14.92 11.77 -0.29
CA ARG A 238 -14.87 10.90 -1.46
C ARG A 238 -13.43 10.50 -1.77
N MET A 239 -12.47 11.41 -1.61
CA MET A 239 -11.05 11.11 -1.81
C MET A 239 -10.55 10.14 -0.74
N ASN A 240 -10.97 10.32 0.52
CA ASN A 240 -10.65 9.39 1.60
C ASN A 240 -11.18 7.98 1.29
N HIS A 241 -12.42 7.88 0.80
CA HIS A 241 -13.01 6.62 0.36
C HIS A 241 -12.23 5.98 -0.80
N LEU A 242 -11.86 6.77 -1.82
CA LEU A 242 -11.07 6.31 -2.97
C LEU A 242 -9.69 5.79 -2.53
N LEU A 243 -8.99 6.51 -1.66
CA LEU A 243 -7.71 6.08 -1.07
C LEU A 243 -7.84 4.76 -0.31
N SER A 244 -8.92 4.58 0.46
CA SER A 244 -9.22 3.35 1.19
C SER A 244 -9.45 2.16 0.27
N ILE A 245 -10.28 2.35 -0.76
CA ILE A 245 -10.58 1.31 -1.75
C ILE A 245 -9.33 0.91 -2.52
N THR A 246 -8.58 1.88 -3.03
CA THR A 246 -7.35 1.63 -3.80
C THR A 246 -6.31 0.89 -2.96
N SER A 247 -6.16 1.27 -1.68
CA SER A 247 -5.30 0.55 -0.73
C SER A 247 -5.72 -0.92 -0.59
N ASN A 248 -7.01 -1.19 -0.43
CA ASN A 248 -7.53 -2.55 -0.29
C ASN A 248 -7.36 -3.37 -1.57
N VAL A 249 -7.59 -2.75 -2.74
CA VAL A 249 -7.41 -3.43 -4.04
C VAL A 249 -5.95 -3.77 -4.30
N PHE A 250 -5.00 -2.91 -3.95
CA PHE A 250 -3.57 -3.25 -4.03
C PHE A 250 -3.21 -4.43 -3.12
N VAL A 251 -3.75 -4.49 -1.90
CA VAL A 251 -3.57 -5.66 -1.03
C VAL A 251 -4.15 -6.92 -1.70
N GLN A 252 -5.37 -6.86 -2.23
CA GLN A 252 -5.99 -8.01 -2.90
C GLN A 252 -5.17 -8.50 -4.11
N CYS A 253 -4.63 -7.58 -4.91
CA CYS A 253 -3.77 -7.92 -6.05
C CYS A 253 -2.50 -8.65 -5.59
N VAL A 254 -1.83 -8.12 -4.56
CA VAL A 254 -0.65 -8.76 -3.97
C VAL A 254 -1.01 -10.12 -3.37
N GLN A 255 -2.13 -10.25 -2.66
CA GLN A 255 -2.61 -11.50 -2.09
C GLN A 255 -2.86 -12.56 -3.18
N LYS A 256 -3.54 -12.19 -4.28
CA LYS A 256 -3.81 -13.08 -5.41
C LYS A 256 -2.51 -13.60 -6.04
N GLN A 257 -1.56 -12.71 -6.32
CA GLN A 257 -0.26 -13.07 -6.90
C GLN A 257 0.57 -13.97 -5.97
N LEU A 258 0.50 -13.75 -4.66
CA LEU A 258 1.21 -14.58 -3.68
C LEU A 258 0.52 -15.92 -3.40
N SER A 259 -0.80 -16.02 -3.58
CA SER A 259 -1.58 -17.23 -3.24
C SER A 259 -1.20 -18.47 -4.06
N GLY A 260 -0.66 -18.28 -5.26
CA GLY A 260 -0.16 -19.36 -6.10
C GLY A 260 1.24 -19.87 -5.74
N LEU A 261 1.88 -19.32 -4.70
CA LEU A 261 3.25 -19.66 -4.32
C LEU A 261 3.29 -20.61 -3.11
N GLU A 262 4.15 -21.63 -3.19
CA GLU A 262 4.48 -22.46 -2.03
C GLU A 262 5.43 -21.72 -1.07
N LEU A 263 4.83 -21.01 -0.10
CA LEU A 263 5.56 -20.16 0.86
C LEU A 263 6.54 -20.90 1.78
N TRP A 264 6.43 -22.22 1.91
CA TRP A 264 7.20 -23.00 2.89
C TRP A 264 8.01 -24.16 2.26
N SER A 265 8.12 -24.20 0.93
CA SER A 265 8.89 -25.22 0.19
C SER A 265 10.37 -24.83 0.06
N ALA A 266 11.31 -25.77 0.24
CA ALA A 266 12.76 -25.54 0.20
C ALA A 266 13.40 -25.60 -1.20
N SER A 267 12.58 -25.68 -2.26
CA SER A 267 13.02 -25.83 -3.66
C SER A 267 13.71 -24.56 -4.22
N ASP A 268 14.27 -24.64 -5.44
CA ASP A 268 14.78 -23.51 -6.27
C ASP A 268 13.76 -22.36 -6.41
N GLN A 269 12.49 -22.65 -6.15
CA GLN A 269 11.41 -21.68 -6.05
C GLN A 269 11.56 -20.70 -4.87
N SER A 270 12.47 -20.95 -3.91
CA SER A 270 12.66 -20.10 -2.73
C SER A 270 13.14 -18.69 -3.05
N ILE A 271 14.06 -18.58 -4.01
CA ILE A 271 14.56 -17.29 -4.47
C ILE A 271 13.39 -16.49 -5.08
N LYS A 272 12.61 -17.13 -5.95
CA LYS A 272 11.42 -16.53 -6.57
C LYS A 272 10.42 -16.11 -5.50
N THR A 273 10.05 -16.98 -4.57
CA THR A 273 9.10 -16.63 -3.51
C THR A 273 9.57 -15.42 -2.69
N ARG A 274 10.86 -15.33 -2.36
CA ARG A 274 11.43 -14.17 -1.67
C ARG A 274 11.36 -12.90 -2.50
N GLU A 275 11.63 -12.96 -3.80
CA GLU A 275 11.51 -11.81 -4.70
C GLU A 275 10.06 -11.32 -4.78
N TYR A 276 9.09 -12.23 -4.91
CA TYR A 276 7.68 -11.88 -4.91
C TYR A 276 7.23 -11.27 -3.58
N LEU A 277 7.67 -11.82 -2.44
CA LEU A 277 7.41 -11.25 -1.11
C LEU A 277 8.02 -9.85 -0.96
N ARG A 278 9.28 -9.65 -1.41
CA ARG A 278 9.95 -8.34 -1.39
C ARG A 278 9.21 -7.32 -2.25
N ASN A 279 8.78 -7.72 -3.45
CA ASN A 279 8.00 -6.85 -4.33
C ASN A 279 6.64 -6.51 -3.70
N GLY A 280 5.96 -7.46 -3.07
CA GLY A 280 4.72 -7.22 -2.32
C GLY A 280 4.90 -6.22 -1.16
N VAL A 281 5.97 -6.37 -0.38
CA VAL A 281 6.34 -5.41 0.69
C VAL A 281 6.61 -4.03 0.11
N ASN A 282 7.36 -3.95 -0.98
CA ASN A 282 7.71 -2.68 -1.64
C ASN A 282 6.46 -1.94 -2.18
N ILE A 283 5.50 -2.65 -2.77
CA ILE A 283 4.23 -2.06 -3.25
C ILE A 283 3.46 -1.45 -2.09
N CYS A 284 3.30 -2.21 -0.99
CA CYS A 284 2.62 -1.72 0.20
C CYS A 284 3.36 -0.53 0.81
N GLU A 285 4.69 -0.56 0.87
CA GLU A 285 5.50 0.55 1.37
C GLU A 285 5.35 1.82 0.53
N ARG A 286 5.52 1.71 -0.80
CA ARG A 286 5.44 2.85 -1.71
C ARG A 286 4.07 3.51 -1.66
N TRP A 287 2.99 2.73 -1.73
CA TRP A 287 1.65 3.29 -1.67
C TRP A 287 1.34 3.92 -0.31
N SER A 288 1.74 3.27 0.80
CA SER A 288 1.56 3.86 2.14
C SER A 288 2.27 5.20 2.27
N LEU A 289 3.52 5.30 1.80
CA LEU A 289 4.29 6.53 1.84
C LEU A 289 3.70 7.61 0.91
N ALA A 290 3.27 7.22 -0.30
CA ALA A 290 2.64 8.13 -1.25
C ALA A 290 1.41 8.81 -0.66
N VAL A 291 0.50 8.03 -0.07
CA VAL A 291 -0.75 8.57 0.49
C VAL A 291 -0.50 9.42 1.74
N GLU A 292 0.46 9.04 2.60
CA GLU A 292 0.88 9.86 3.73
C GLU A 292 1.49 11.20 3.29
N GLN A 293 2.28 11.21 2.21
CA GLN A 293 2.86 12.44 1.66
C GLN A 293 1.81 13.33 1.01
N LEU A 294 0.90 12.76 0.22
CA LEU A 294 -0.21 13.48 -0.41
C LEU A 294 -1.08 14.18 0.65
N THR A 295 -1.63 13.41 1.59
CA THR A 295 -2.56 13.95 2.60
C THR A 295 -1.87 14.69 3.75
N GLY A 296 -0.59 14.41 4.01
CA GLY A 296 0.15 14.98 5.14
C GLY A 296 1.01 16.19 4.81
N PHE A 297 1.46 16.32 3.56
CA PHE A 297 2.36 17.41 3.16
C PHE A 297 1.82 18.17 1.95
N TYR A 298 1.58 17.49 0.82
CA TYR A 298 1.25 18.18 -0.43
C TYR A 298 -0.11 18.87 -0.38
N TRP A 299 -1.16 18.15 0.00
CA TRP A 299 -2.53 18.69 0.01
C TRP A 299 -2.80 19.60 1.20
N LYS A 300 -2.13 19.41 2.34
CA LYS A 300 -2.22 20.36 3.47
C LYS A 300 -1.63 21.72 3.13
N ASN A 301 -0.57 21.73 2.33
CA ASN A 301 0.12 22.95 1.91
C ASN A 301 -0.41 23.50 0.58
N TYR A 302 -1.54 23.00 0.07
CA TYR A 302 -2.16 23.47 -1.17
C TYR A 302 -3.25 24.50 -0.85
N PRO A 303 -3.01 25.82 -1.05
CA PRO A 303 -3.93 26.87 -0.59
C PRO A 303 -5.33 26.86 -1.21
N PRO A 304 -5.53 26.54 -2.51
CA PRO A 304 -6.86 26.56 -3.12
C PRO A 304 -7.81 25.53 -2.50
N HIS A 305 -7.32 24.33 -2.21
CA HIS A 305 -8.12 23.23 -1.69
C HIS A 305 -7.31 22.41 -0.66
N PRO A 306 -7.15 22.92 0.57
CA PRO A 306 -6.31 22.29 1.58
C PRO A 306 -7.00 21.07 2.18
N TRP A 307 -6.23 20.00 2.41
CA TRP A 307 -6.70 18.83 3.16
C TRP A 307 -6.96 19.20 4.62
N LYS A 308 -8.22 19.14 5.07
CA LYS A 308 -8.61 19.56 6.44
C LYS A 308 -8.52 18.41 7.44
N GLY A 309 -8.67 17.17 6.99
CA GLY A 309 -8.64 15.98 7.83
C GLY A 309 -7.26 15.58 8.34
N GLU A 310 -7.25 14.50 9.11
CA GLU A 310 -6.01 13.84 9.52
C GLU A 310 -5.29 13.22 8.32
N THR A 311 -3.98 12.98 8.49
CA THR A 311 -3.20 12.27 7.47
C THR A 311 -3.79 10.87 7.28
N PHE A 312 -4.14 10.53 6.05
CA PHE A 312 -4.72 9.22 5.77
C PHE A 312 -3.68 8.13 6.03
N LYS A 313 -4.09 7.11 6.80
CA LYS A 313 -3.25 5.94 7.08
C LYS A 313 -3.96 4.67 6.65
N ALA A 314 -3.39 3.99 5.67
CA ALA A 314 -3.89 2.72 5.16
C ALA A 314 -3.61 1.57 6.17
N THR A 315 -4.30 1.58 7.31
CA THR A 315 -3.99 0.71 8.47
C THR A 315 -3.91 -0.77 8.10
N TYR A 316 -4.89 -1.27 7.31
CA TYR A 316 -4.90 -2.66 6.85
C TYR A 316 -3.69 -3.00 5.98
N LEU A 317 -3.31 -2.12 5.05
CA LEU A 317 -2.16 -2.30 4.17
C LEU A 317 -0.83 -2.23 4.92
N VAL A 318 -0.70 -1.36 5.93
CA VAL A 318 0.48 -1.30 6.81
C VAL A 318 0.62 -2.59 7.62
N GLN A 319 -0.48 -3.12 8.18
CA GLN A 319 -0.46 -4.39 8.91
C GLN A 319 -0.15 -5.57 7.99
N PHE A 320 -0.73 -5.59 6.78
CA PHE A 320 -0.43 -6.61 5.77
C PHE A 320 1.04 -6.57 5.34
N ARG A 321 1.61 -5.37 5.13
CA ARG A 321 3.04 -5.18 4.87
C ARG A 321 3.89 -5.80 5.98
N LYS A 322 3.56 -5.52 7.24
CA LYS A 322 4.26 -6.09 8.41
C LYS A 322 4.23 -7.62 8.37
N ARG A 323 3.06 -8.21 8.10
CA ARG A 323 2.92 -9.66 7.96
C ARG A 323 3.79 -10.24 6.84
N LEU A 324 3.82 -9.61 5.66
CA LEU A 324 4.68 -10.03 4.56
C LEU A 324 6.17 -9.93 4.92
N SER A 325 6.58 -8.88 5.64
CA SER A 325 7.95 -8.73 6.14
C SER A 325 8.31 -9.83 7.14
N GLU A 326 7.41 -10.21 8.05
CA GLU A 326 7.62 -11.34 8.97
C GLU A 326 7.82 -12.67 8.22
N ILE A 327 6.97 -12.97 7.24
CA ILE A 327 7.11 -14.17 6.39
C ILE A 327 8.45 -14.17 5.67
N LEU A 328 8.83 -13.03 5.09
CA LEU A 328 10.10 -12.86 4.41
C LEU A 328 11.29 -13.09 5.35
N THR A 329 11.24 -12.57 6.58
CA THR A 329 12.31 -12.75 7.58
C THR A 329 12.40 -14.21 8.01
N ILE A 330 11.29 -14.85 8.35
CA ILE A 330 11.24 -16.28 8.73
C ILE A 330 11.89 -17.14 7.65
N ARG A 331 11.45 -16.98 6.39
CA ARG A 331 11.98 -17.73 5.25
C ARG A 331 13.45 -17.43 5.00
N SER A 332 13.82 -16.15 4.99
CA SER A 332 15.19 -15.73 4.71
C SER A 332 16.17 -16.23 5.76
N SER A 333 15.72 -16.28 7.01
CA SER A 333 16.52 -16.77 8.13
C SER A 333 16.75 -18.28 8.09
N TYR A 334 15.75 -19.07 7.67
CA TYR A 334 15.91 -20.50 7.42
C TYR A 334 16.89 -20.75 6.27
N ASP A 335 16.73 -20.05 5.14
CA ASP A 335 17.62 -20.18 3.98
C ASP A 335 19.08 -19.88 4.37
N GLN A 336 19.33 -18.77 5.07
CA GLN A 336 20.68 -18.42 5.52
C GLN A 336 21.23 -19.42 6.54
N SER A 337 20.39 -19.95 7.43
CA SER A 337 20.78 -21.00 8.39
C SER A 337 21.22 -22.27 7.68
N SER A 338 20.45 -22.73 6.67
CA SER A 338 20.77 -23.92 5.89
C SER A 338 22.06 -23.80 5.06
N GLN A 339 22.40 -22.59 4.60
CA GLN A 339 23.68 -22.31 3.92
C GLN A 339 24.89 -22.42 4.86
N ILE A 340 24.70 -22.18 6.16
CA ILE A 340 25.78 -22.25 7.15
C ILE A 340 25.86 -23.66 7.74
N HIS A 341 24.70 -24.20 8.13
CA HIS A 341 24.59 -25.48 8.84
C HIS A 341 23.80 -26.49 8.02
N SER A 342 24.50 -27.36 7.29
CA SER A 342 23.88 -28.34 6.38
C SER A 342 23.13 -29.48 7.09
N SER A 343 23.40 -29.76 8.36
CA SER A 343 22.74 -30.81 9.16
C SER A 343 21.50 -30.32 9.92
N MET A 344 20.78 -29.35 9.35
CA MET A 344 19.60 -28.75 9.95
C MET A 344 18.37 -29.66 9.82
N ASN A 345 17.39 -29.47 10.72
CA ASN A 345 16.07 -30.08 10.57
C ASN A 345 15.46 -29.72 9.21
N PRO A 346 14.80 -30.66 8.53
CA PRO A 346 14.25 -30.42 7.20
C PRO A 346 13.09 -29.40 7.26
N SER A 347 12.88 -28.68 6.15
CA SER A 347 11.94 -27.55 6.08
C SER A 347 10.50 -27.95 6.43
N ASN A 348 10.11 -29.18 6.11
CA ASN A 348 8.79 -29.72 6.43
C ASN A 348 8.52 -29.85 7.93
N VAL A 349 9.58 -30.04 8.74
CA VAL A 349 9.46 -30.09 10.20
C VAL A 349 9.48 -28.69 10.77
N VAL A 350 10.40 -27.84 10.30
CA VAL A 350 10.59 -26.49 10.84
C VAL A 350 9.40 -25.58 10.51
N PHE A 351 8.82 -25.69 9.31
CA PHE A 351 7.66 -24.91 8.90
C PHE A 351 6.31 -25.57 9.19
N ALA A 352 6.29 -26.75 9.82
CA ALA A 352 5.06 -27.46 10.18
C ALA A 352 4.00 -26.59 10.90
N PRO A 353 4.38 -25.67 11.84
CA PRO A 353 3.41 -24.79 12.49
C PRO A 353 2.60 -23.91 11.54
N PHE A 354 3.11 -23.63 10.34
CA PHE A 354 2.48 -22.71 9.38
C PHE A 354 1.59 -23.40 8.35
N PHE A 355 1.60 -24.74 8.22
CA PHE A 355 0.88 -25.43 7.14
C PHE A 355 -0.65 -25.32 7.23
N ASN A 356 -1.19 -25.20 8.44
CA ASN A 356 -2.63 -25.05 8.65
C ASN A 356 -3.08 -23.58 8.63
N LEU A 357 -2.16 -22.64 8.45
CA LEU A 357 -2.44 -21.21 8.39
C LEU A 357 -2.32 -20.73 6.95
N ASN A 358 -3.18 -19.79 6.56
CA ASN A 358 -2.98 -19.03 5.33
C ASN A 358 -2.20 -17.75 5.67
N PRO A 359 -0.88 -17.67 5.42
CA PRO A 359 -0.06 -16.53 5.85
C PRO A 359 -0.42 -15.22 5.13
N ILE A 360 -1.02 -15.34 3.95
CA ILE A 360 -1.33 -14.22 3.04
C ILE A 360 -2.67 -13.57 3.41
N GLN A 361 -3.61 -14.36 3.95
CA GLN A 361 -4.90 -13.86 4.41
C GLN A 361 -4.78 -13.30 5.83
N PHE A 362 -4.38 -12.03 5.91
CA PHE A 362 -4.27 -11.33 7.18
C PHE A 362 -5.66 -10.91 7.69
N SER A 363 -5.97 -11.29 8.92
CA SER A 363 -7.11 -10.78 9.68
C SER A 363 -6.66 -10.52 11.12
N PRO A 364 -7.04 -9.38 11.73
CA PRO A 364 -6.73 -9.12 13.14
C PRO A 364 -7.23 -10.23 14.09
N TYR A 365 -8.29 -10.94 13.71
CA TYR A 365 -8.85 -12.05 14.50
C TYR A 365 -7.96 -13.30 14.50
N THR A 366 -7.21 -13.55 13.42
CA THR A 366 -6.34 -14.73 13.28
C THR A 366 -4.88 -14.44 13.68
N ASP A 367 -4.56 -13.19 14.02
CA ASP A 367 -3.22 -12.76 14.44
C ASP A 367 -2.66 -13.55 15.64
N PRO A 368 -3.44 -13.89 16.69
CA PRO A 368 -2.93 -14.70 17.80
C PRO A 368 -2.47 -16.11 17.38
N GLN A 369 -3.17 -16.73 16.42
CA GLN A 369 -2.81 -18.05 15.91
C GLN A 369 -1.50 -17.99 15.11
N TRP A 370 -1.29 -16.91 14.36
CA TRP A 370 -0.04 -16.66 13.66
C TRP A 370 1.13 -16.49 14.64
N ASN A 371 0.97 -15.63 15.65
CA ASN A 371 2.02 -15.37 16.63
C ASN A 371 2.42 -16.67 17.37
N SER A 372 1.43 -17.51 17.73
CA SER A 372 1.72 -18.82 18.31
C SER A 372 2.49 -19.76 17.37
N ALA A 373 2.24 -19.72 16.06
CA ALA A 373 2.98 -20.52 15.09
C ALA A 373 4.42 -20.01 14.91
N VAL A 374 4.62 -18.70 14.94
CA VAL A 374 5.95 -18.07 14.94
C VAL A 374 6.73 -18.50 16.18
N ASP A 375 6.14 -18.47 17.37
CA ASP A 375 6.81 -18.91 18.61
C ASP A 375 7.23 -20.40 18.54
N GLN A 376 6.39 -21.26 17.95
CA GLN A 376 6.74 -22.67 17.75
C GLN A 376 7.91 -22.84 16.78
N PHE A 377 7.92 -22.09 15.67
CA PHE A 377 9.04 -22.06 14.73
C PHE A 377 10.34 -21.60 15.42
N GLU A 378 10.29 -20.52 16.20
CA GLU A 378 11.45 -20.00 16.94
C GLU A 378 12.02 -21.04 17.92
N ASN A 379 11.15 -21.79 18.61
CA ASN A 379 11.57 -22.86 19.50
C ASN A 379 12.25 -24.03 18.75
N LEU A 380 11.73 -24.43 17.58
CA LEU A 380 12.32 -25.46 16.73
C LEU A 380 13.69 -25.02 16.18
N MET A 381 13.86 -23.73 15.93
CA MET A 381 15.09 -23.13 15.42
C MET A 381 16.16 -22.89 16.49
N ALA A 382 15.79 -22.79 17.77
CA ALA A 382 16.68 -22.34 18.84
C ALA A 382 18.00 -23.13 18.97
N ASN A 383 17.98 -24.45 18.74
CA ASN A 383 19.20 -25.26 18.75
C ASN A 383 20.08 -25.01 17.51
N THR A 384 19.46 -24.93 16.33
CA THR A 384 20.14 -24.59 15.07
C THR A 384 20.77 -23.21 15.16
N ASP A 385 20.08 -22.22 15.72
CA ASP A 385 20.57 -20.86 15.89
C ASP A 385 21.86 -20.80 16.71
N ARG A 386 21.96 -21.58 17.79
CA ARG A 386 23.19 -21.65 18.59
C ARG A 386 24.36 -22.20 17.80
N GLU A 387 24.14 -23.25 17.00
CA GLU A 387 25.18 -23.84 16.17
C GLU A 387 25.57 -22.92 15.00
N VAL A 388 24.60 -22.28 14.35
CA VAL A 388 24.82 -21.27 13.31
C VAL A 388 25.61 -20.10 13.87
N ALA A 389 25.26 -19.59 15.06
CA ALA A 389 26.00 -18.52 15.73
C ALA A 389 27.46 -18.93 16.02
N ARG A 390 27.70 -20.16 16.48
CA ARG A 390 29.06 -20.69 16.72
C ARG A 390 29.89 -20.72 15.43
N GLN A 391 29.29 -21.18 14.33
CA GLN A 391 29.97 -21.22 13.03
C GLN A 391 30.22 -19.82 12.45
N LEU A 392 29.25 -18.90 12.58
CA LEU A 392 29.42 -17.50 12.21
C LEU A 392 30.55 -16.84 13.01
N ARG A 393 30.62 -17.09 14.33
CA ARG A 393 31.70 -16.59 15.18
C ARG A 393 33.07 -17.04 14.67
N SER A 394 33.20 -18.32 14.33
CA SER A 394 34.43 -18.87 13.73
C SER A 394 34.79 -18.20 12.39
N ARG A 395 33.79 -17.93 11.54
CA ARG A 395 34.00 -17.20 10.26
C ARG A 395 34.41 -15.75 10.49
N PHE A 396 33.78 -15.05 11.44
CA PHE A 396 34.10 -13.66 11.78
C PHE A 396 35.49 -13.52 12.40
N HIS A 397 35.90 -14.47 13.23
CA HIS A 397 37.26 -14.49 13.77
C HIS A 397 38.31 -14.58 12.65
N LYS A 398 38.06 -15.35 11.58
CA LYS A 398 38.94 -15.39 10.40
C LYS A 398 38.98 -14.07 9.62
N ALA A 399 37.90 -13.30 9.66
CA ALA A 399 37.79 -11.98 9.01
C ALA A 399 38.19 -10.81 9.92
N GLN A 400 38.60 -11.06 11.17
CA GLN A 400 38.89 -10.03 12.17
C GLN A 400 40.06 -9.10 11.78
N SER A 401 40.96 -9.56 10.90
CA SER A 401 42.06 -8.76 10.36
C SER A 401 41.60 -7.67 9.39
N ASN A 402 40.41 -7.78 8.80
CA ASN A 402 39.86 -6.81 7.87
C ASN A 402 38.43 -6.41 8.26
N PRO A 403 38.26 -5.23 8.89
CA PRO A 403 36.96 -4.75 9.33
C PRO A 403 35.92 -4.60 8.20
N TYR A 404 36.35 -4.26 6.98
CA TYR A 404 35.45 -4.19 5.82
C TYR A 404 34.95 -5.57 5.40
N GLN A 405 35.78 -6.61 5.52
CA GLN A 405 35.38 -7.98 5.26
C GLN A 405 34.42 -8.49 6.34
N MET A 406 34.65 -8.14 7.60
CA MET A 406 33.74 -8.46 8.69
C MET A 406 32.37 -7.79 8.51
N LEU A 407 32.35 -6.50 8.13
CA LEU A 407 31.10 -5.80 7.80
C LEU A 407 30.39 -6.43 6.60
N ALA A 408 31.13 -6.83 5.56
CA ALA A 408 30.55 -7.51 4.40
C ALA A 408 29.90 -8.85 4.76
N GLU A 409 30.53 -9.64 5.63
CA GLU A 409 29.97 -10.90 6.12
C GLU A 409 28.75 -10.68 7.02
N LEU A 410 28.74 -9.65 7.89
CA LEU A 410 27.55 -9.28 8.66
C LEU A 410 26.39 -8.86 7.76
N LYS A 411 26.65 -8.07 6.72
CA LYS A 411 25.64 -7.67 5.73
C LYS A 411 25.09 -8.87 4.96
N ARG A 412 25.96 -9.84 4.62
CA ARG A 412 25.57 -11.07 3.92
C ARG A 412 24.54 -11.88 4.71
N TYR A 413 24.65 -11.88 6.04
CA TYR A 413 23.78 -12.63 6.96
C TYR A 413 22.87 -11.72 7.78
N ALA A 414 22.46 -10.56 7.21
CA ALA A 414 21.67 -9.57 7.93
C ALA A 414 20.33 -10.12 8.46
N ASP A 415 19.68 -11.03 7.72
CA ASP A 415 18.40 -11.62 8.15
C ASP A 415 18.59 -12.56 9.36
N LEU A 416 19.75 -13.22 9.49
CA LEU A 416 20.11 -13.97 10.70
C LEU A 416 20.41 -13.06 11.89
N MET A 417 20.96 -11.86 11.66
CA MET A 417 21.24 -10.90 12.74
C MET A 417 19.97 -10.32 13.37
N GLN A 418 18.82 -10.46 12.70
CA GLN A 418 17.51 -10.12 13.25
C GLN A 418 17.00 -11.18 14.25
N ARG A 419 17.58 -12.39 14.27
CA ARG A 419 17.21 -13.44 15.23
C ARG A 419 17.83 -13.14 16.60
N GLY A 420 17.00 -13.02 17.63
CA GLY A 420 17.43 -12.62 18.96
C GLY A 420 18.53 -13.51 19.58
N ALA A 421 18.53 -14.82 19.31
CA ALA A 421 19.56 -15.74 19.81
C ALA A 421 20.93 -15.47 19.18
N ILE A 422 20.99 -15.37 17.85
CA ILE A 422 22.22 -15.11 17.09
C ILE A 422 22.77 -13.72 17.43
N ARG A 423 21.86 -12.74 17.54
CA ARG A 423 22.16 -11.35 17.89
C ARG A 423 22.90 -11.21 19.22
N LYS A 424 22.46 -11.96 20.23
CA LYS A 424 23.07 -12.01 21.57
C LYS A 424 24.41 -12.73 21.56
N GLU A 425 24.50 -13.86 20.87
CA GLU A 425 25.75 -14.61 20.76
C GLU A 425 26.85 -13.80 20.04
N LEU A 426 26.51 -13.06 18.98
CA LEU A 426 27.50 -12.28 18.21
C LEU A 426 27.67 -10.84 18.70
N ALA A 427 27.28 -10.54 19.94
CA ALA A 427 27.32 -9.18 20.49
C ALA A 427 28.74 -8.59 20.48
N THR A 428 29.75 -9.37 20.85
CA THR A 428 31.15 -8.94 20.89
C THR A 428 31.70 -8.56 19.51
N GLU A 429 31.38 -9.35 18.49
CA GLU A 429 31.80 -9.09 17.11
C GLU A 429 31.07 -7.88 16.53
N ARG A 430 29.78 -7.71 16.87
CA ARG A 430 28.97 -6.56 16.47
C ARG A 430 29.46 -5.27 17.12
N GLU A 431 29.87 -5.30 18.39
CA GLU A 431 30.50 -4.17 19.08
C GLU A 431 31.84 -3.79 18.45
N ALA A 432 32.65 -4.77 18.03
CA ALA A 432 33.90 -4.50 17.31
C ALA A 432 33.65 -3.78 15.97
N VAL A 433 32.62 -4.20 15.21
CA VAL A 433 32.22 -3.52 13.97
C VAL A 433 31.67 -2.12 14.24
N LEU A 434 30.88 -1.93 15.31
CA LEU A 434 30.42 -0.61 15.71
C LEU A 434 31.60 0.33 16.01
N GLY A 435 32.61 -0.16 16.73
CA GLY A 435 33.84 0.61 17.00
C GLY A 435 34.58 1.01 15.73
N GLN A 436 34.63 0.11 14.73
CA GLN A 436 35.18 0.46 13.41
C GLN A 436 34.33 1.52 12.71
N MET A 437 33.00 1.38 12.68
CA MET A 437 32.10 2.36 12.05
C MET A 437 32.23 3.74 12.69
N GLU A 438 32.43 3.82 14.02
CA GLU A 438 32.74 5.07 14.70
C GLU A 438 34.09 5.67 14.25
N SER A 439 35.10 4.84 14.04
CA SER A 439 36.41 5.28 13.53
C SER A 439 36.34 5.76 12.08
N ASP A 440 35.59 5.05 11.23
CA ASP A 440 35.37 5.43 9.83
C ASP A 440 34.57 6.73 9.74
N LEU A 441 33.57 6.93 10.62
CA LEU A 441 32.82 8.18 10.72
C LEU A 441 33.71 9.37 11.11
N LYS A 442 34.62 9.18 12.06
CA LYS A 442 35.62 10.22 12.41
C LYS A 442 36.52 10.54 11.22
N THR A 443 36.95 9.52 10.49
CA THR A 443 37.74 9.71 9.27
C THR A 443 36.97 10.50 8.21
N LEU A 444 35.67 10.20 8.02
CA LEU A 444 34.80 10.96 7.12
C LEU A 444 34.58 12.40 7.59
N ALA A 445 34.49 12.64 8.91
CA ALA A 445 34.42 13.98 9.47
C ALA A 445 35.72 14.77 9.21
N ASP A 446 36.89 14.15 9.41
CA ASP A 446 38.18 14.75 9.11
C ASP A 446 38.35 15.06 7.62
N ASP A 447 37.93 14.13 6.75
CA ASP A 447 37.92 14.35 5.29
C ASP A 447 37.00 15.50 4.90
N PHE A 448 35.83 15.62 5.54
CA PHE A 448 34.93 16.75 5.35
C PHE A 448 35.56 18.06 5.85
N HIS A 449 36.17 18.09 7.03
CA HIS A 449 36.85 19.29 7.55
C HIS A 449 37.98 19.74 6.63
N ARG A 450 38.75 18.81 6.05
CA ARG A 450 39.79 19.11 5.05
C ARG A 450 39.19 19.67 3.76
N LEU A 451 38.07 19.12 3.29
CA LEU A 451 37.32 19.65 2.15
C LEU A 451 36.82 21.08 2.43
N ALA A 452 36.21 21.29 3.60
CA ALA A 452 35.65 22.56 4.01
C ALA A 452 36.72 23.64 4.18
N SER A 453 37.93 23.28 4.63
CA SER A 453 39.06 24.19 4.79
C SER A 453 39.85 24.45 3.50
N GLY A 454 39.42 23.93 2.35
CA GLY A 454 40.10 24.12 1.06
C GLY A 454 41.36 23.25 0.87
N GLY A 455 41.51 22.18 1.65
CA GLY A 455 42.62 21.23 1.58
C GLY A 455 42.50 20.29 0.38
N LYS A 456 43.46 20.43 -0.55
CA LYS A 456 43.61 19.79 -1.88
C LYS A 456 42.75 20.40 -2.99
N LYS A 457 43.42 20.81 -4.08
CA LYS A 457 42.80 20.96 -5.40
C LYS A 457 42.20 19.60 -5.79
N LEU A 458 40.87 19.44 -5.72
CA LEU A 458 40.15 18.25 -6.21
C LEU A 458 40.23 18.09 -7.75
N SER A 459 40.86 19.05 -8.45
CA SER A 459 41.07 18.97 -9.89
C SER A 459 42.21 18.01 -10.20
N SER A 460 41.87 16.77 -10.59
CA SER A 460 42.77 15.97 -11.41
C SER A 460 42.96 16.69 -12.75
N LYS A 461 44.22 16.82 -13.21
CA LYS A 461 44.52 17.35 -14.54
C LYS A 461 43.69 16.59 -15.58
N GLY A 462 42.76 17.26 -16.27
CA GLY A 462 41.87 16.68 -17.27
C GLY A 462 40.40 16.54 -16.87
N SER A 463 39.98 16.96 -15.66
CA SER A 463 38.56 16.96 -15.29
C SER A 463 37.80 18.16 -15.91
N THR A 464 36.68 17.89 -16.57
CA THR A 464 35.71 18.88 -17.08
C THR A 464 34.85 19.52 -15.98
N ARG A 465 35.11 19.18 -14.70
CA ARG A 465 34.33 19.66 -13.55
C ARG A 465 34.95 20.90 -12.94
N THR A 466 34.08 21.84 -12.59
CA THR A 466 34.46 23.09 -11.95
C THR A 466 34.85 22.84 -10.49
N PRO A 467 35.72 23.66 -9.88
CA PRO A 467 36.18 23.46 -8.51
C PRO A 467 35.04 23.41 -7.49
N ILE A 468 34.00 24.22 -7.72
CA ILE A 468 32.80 24.25 -6.87
C ILE A 468 31.98 22.98 -7.00
N ALA A 469 31.67 22.54 -8.23
CA ALA A 469 30.93 21.31 -8.47
C ALA A 469 31.68 20.09 -7.91
N ALA A 470 33.01 20.04 -8.08
CA ALA A 470 33.84 18.98 -7.50
C ALA A 470 33.76 18.95 -5.97
N SER A 471 33.75 20.11 -5.31
CA SER A 471 33.67 20.20 -3.85
C SER A 471 32.28 19.82 -3.33
N LEU A 472 31.22 20.26 -4.00
CA LEU A 472 29.85 19.87 -3.65
C LEU A 472 29.61 18.37 -3.88
N ASP A 473 30.08 17.81 -4.98
CA ASP A 473 29.96 16.37 -5.24
C ASP A 473 30.74 15.53 -4.23
N ALA A 474 31.95 15.95 -3.85
CA ALA A 474 32.72 15.27 -2.81
C ALA A 474 31.98 15.31 -1.46
N SER A 475 31.35 16.43 -1.11
CA SER A 475 30.51 16.52 0.09
C SER A 475 29.25 15.63 0.02
N ARG A 476 28.60 15.53 -1.16
CA ARG A 476 27.49 14.59 -1.41
C ARG A 476 27.94 13.13 -1.26
N GLN A 477 29.15 12.79 -1.71
CA GLN A 477 29.72 11.45 -1.55
C GLN A 477 29.97 11.11 -0.07
N ILE A 478 30.49 12.06 0.72
CA ILE A 478 30.67 11.86 2.17
C ILE A 478 29.30 11.65 2.83
N GLU A 479 28.31 12.51 2.54
CA GLU A 479 26.95 12.34 3.07
C GLU A 479 26.33 10.99 2.68
N ALA A 480 26.51 10.53 1.44
CA ALA A 480 26.02 9.23 0.99
C ALA A 480 26.66 8.08 1.77
N LYS A 481 27.98 8.15 2.05
CA LYS A 481 28.67 7.15 2.90
C LYS A 481 28.12 7.16 4.33
N VAL A 482 27.89 8.33 4.91
CA VAL A 482 27.30 8.48 6.25
C VAL A 482 25.89 7.89 6.30
N ASN A 483 25.05 8.17 5.30
CA ASN A 483 23.70 7.59 5.21
C ASN A 483 23.74 6.06 5.08
N ASN A 484 24.64 5.51 4.27
CA ASN A 484 24.81 4.07 4.15
C ASN A 484 25.21 3.46 5.50
N MET A 485 26.13 4.09 6.23
CA MET A 485 26.58 3.63 7.54
C MET A 485 25.45 3.62 8.57
N ILE A 486 24.57 4.62 8.58
CA ILE A 486 23.36 4.63 9.41
C ILE A 486 22.45 3.48 9.01
N ASN A 487 22.12 3.34 7.72
CA ASN A 487 21.20 2.32 7.21
C ASN A 487 21.68 0.88 7.50
N ASP A 488 22.98 0.64 7.35
CA ASP A 488 23.60 -0.65 7.69
C ASP A 488 23.55 -0.89 9.20
N GLY A 489 23.84 0.16 9.98
CA GLY A 489 23.80 0.14 11.43
C GLY A 489 22.42 -0.13 12.00
N ASP A 490 21.36 0.47 11.44
CA ASP A 490 19.98 0.28 11.93
C ASP A 490 19.55 -1.18 11.78
N LYS A 491 19.99 -1.85 10.71
CA LYS A 491 19.67 -3.25 10.47
C LYS A 491 20.53 -4.21 11.30
N LEU A 492 21.76 -3.83 11.62
CA LEU A 492 22.75 -4.76 12.17
C LEU A 492 23.09 -4.51 13.63
N LEU A 493 22.87 -3.30 14.17
CA LEU A 493 23.49 -2.80 15.41
C LEU A 493 22.54 -1.96 16.31
N ASP A 494 21.25 -1.83 15.96
CA ASP A 494 20.33 -0.90 16.64
C ASP A 494 20.09 -1.12 18.14
N ASP A 495 20.26 -2.35 18.65
CA ASP A 495 20.12 -2.74 20.06
C ASP A 495 21.37 -2.47 20.90
N LEU A 496 22.51 -2.16 20.28
CA LEU A 496 23.74 -1.93 21.01
C LEU A 496 23.67 -0.57 21.72
N PRO A 497 24.07 -0.48 23.01
CA PRO A 497 23.92 0.76 23.79
C PRO A 497 24.67 1.95 23.18
N ASN A 498 25.85 1.68 22.59
CA ASN A 498 26.70 2.70 21.97
C ASN A 498 26.26 3.10 20.56
N TYR A 499 25.30 2.39 19.95
CA TYR A 499 24.84 2.70 18.59
C TYR A 499 24.22 4.10 18.50
N SER A 500 23.42 4.47 19.51
CA SER A 500 22.79 5.79 19.63
C SER A 500 23.78 6.95 19.52
N ARG A 501 24.99 6.80 20.11
CA ARG A 501 26.06 7.78 20.04
C ARG A 501 26.59 7.94 18.61
N MET A 502 26.86 6.83 17.93
CA MET A 502 27.32 6.85 16.54
C MET A 502 26.28 7.54 15.63
N VAL A 503 25.00 7.21 15.79
CA VAL A 503 23.90 7.85 15.03
C VAL A 503 23.84 9.36 15.29
N SER A 504 24.02 9.78 16.54
CA SER A 504 24.07 11.21 16.88
C SER A 504 25.23 11.93 16.18
N MET A 505 26.43 11.34 16.21
CA MET A 505 27.61 11.88 15.51
C MET A 505 27.38 11.95 13.99
N ALA A 506 26.77 10.91 13.41
CA ALA A 506 26.49 10.84 11.99
C ALA A 506 25.46 11.88 11.55
N LYS A 507 24.40 12.08 12.35
CA LYS A 507 23.40 13.13 12.12
C LYS A 507 23.99 14.53 12.23
N GLN A 508 24.87 14.77 13.19
CA GLN A 508 25.58 16.04 13.31
C GLN A 508 26.45 16.32 12.09
N LEU A 509 27.29 15.36 11.67
CA LEU A 509 28.11 15.51 10.47
C LEU A 509 27.26 15.78 9.22
N LYS A 510 26.12 15.10 9.07
CA LYS A 510 25.17 15.34 7.97
C LYS A 510 24.59 16.76 8.00
N GLN A 511 24.25 17.26 9.19
CA GLN A 511 23.78 18.63 9.36
C GLN A 511 24.87 19.64 8.99
N ASP A 512 26.11 19.41 9.42
CA ASP A 512 27.25 20.28 9.10
C ASP A 512 27.54 20.30 7.59
N ILE A 513 27.53 19.14 6.93
CA ILE A 513 27.65 19.02 5.46
C ILE A 513 26.50 19.75 4.76
N GLY A 514 25.27 19.60 5.26
CA GLY A 514 24.08 20.27 4.74
C GLY A 514 24.19 21.79 4.81
N ASN A 515 24.61 22.32 5.95
CA ASN A 515 24.81 23.75 6.17
C ASN A 515 25.95 24.30 5.30
N TRP A 516 27.10 23.63 5.31
CA TRP A 516 28.25 24.03 4.50
C TRP A 516 27.94 24.09 3.00
N ARG A 517 27.19 23.11 2.46
CA ARG A 517 26.77 23.14 1.05
C ARG A 517 25.86 24.33 0.74
N LYS A 518 24.91 24.64 1.63
CA LYS A 518 24.02 25.81 1.47
C LYS A 518 24.83 27.10 1.48
N ASP A 519 25.78 27.22 2.41
CA ASP A 519 26.64 28.40 2.53
C ASP A 519 27.56 28.55 1.32
N LYS A 520 28.19 27.47 0.85
CA LYS A 520 29.04 27.48 -0.34
C LYS A 520 28.28 27.80 -1.62
N PHE A 521 27.07 27.26 -1.77
CA PHE A 521 26.21 27.60 -2.90
C PHE A 521 25.80 29.08 -2.86
N LYS A 522 25.44 29.59 -1.67
CA LYS A 522 25.09 31.01 -1.47
C LYS A 522 26.27 31.95 -1.74
N GLU A 523 27.47 31.60 -1.26
CA GLU A 523 28.72 32.32 -1.53
C GLU A 523 28.97 32.39 -3.03
N TRP A 524 28.86 31.27 -3.74
CA TRP A 524 28.99 31.23 -5.19
C TRP A 524 27.95 32.06 -5.93
N CYS A 525 26.67 32.03 -5.51
CA CYS A 525 25.66 32.90 -6.09
C CYS A 525 26.03 34.38 -5.91
N GLN A 526 26.45 34.78 -4.70
CA GLN A 526 26.84 36.16 -4.42
C GLN A 526 28.06 36.59 -5.23
N ASP A 527 29.09 35.75 -5.30
CA ASP A 527 30.31 36.04 -6.05
C ASP A 527 30.06 36.08 -7.55
N THR A 528 29.20 35.20 -8.06
CA THR A 528 28.81 35.18 -9.48
C THR A 528 28.01 36.43 -9.84
N THR A 529 27.02 36.82 -9.02
CA THR A 529 26.25 38.05 -9.24
C THR A 529 27.16 39.29 -9.20
N ARG A 530 28.06 39.38 -8.20
CA ARG A 530 29.05 40.48 -8.13
C ARG A 530 29.97 40.52 -9.34
N ALA A 531 30.40 39.36 -9.84
CA ALA A 531 31.27 39.28 -11.02
C ALA A 531 30.55 39.66 -12.32
N ILE A 532 29.22 39.49 -12.39
CA ILE A 532 28.38 39.96 -13.50
C ILE A 532 28.16 41.48 -13.41
N ASP A 533 27.95 42.00 -12.20
CA ASP A 533 27.62 43.41 -11.96
C ASP A 533 28.84 44.35 -12.03
N ASP A 534 30.06 43.85 -11.76
CA ASP A 534 31.30 44.64 -11.81
C ASP A 534 31.82 44.80 -13.25
N PRO A 535 31.79 46.01 -13.84
CA PRO A 535 32.21 46.25 -15.22
C PRO A 535 33.67 45.88 -15.48
N SER A 536 34.52 45.88 -14.45
CA SER A 536 35.95 45.60 -14.55
C SER A 536 36.30 44.10 -14.63
N GLN A 537 35.34 43.21 -14.39
CA GLN A 537 35.57 41.76 -14.38
C GLN A 537 35.26 41.11 -15.72
N ALA A 538 35.99 40.04 -16.05
CA ALA A 538 35.88 39.32 -17.32
C ALA A 538 34.53 38.58 -17.56
N LEU A 539 33.60 38.66 -16.60
CA LEU A 539 32.26 38.11 -16.68
C LEU A 539 31.19 39.22 -16.87
N SER A 540 31.60 40.50 -16.92
CA SER A 540 30.72 41.63 -17.15
C SER A 540 30.10 41.55 -18.55
N LEU A 541 28.79 41.76 -18.63
CA LEU A 541 28.03 41.74 -19.88
C LEU A 541 28.19 43.10 -20.60
N GLU A 542 29.42 43.52 -20.89
CA GLU A 542 29.63 44.72 -21.70
C GLU A 542 29.26 44.44 -23.18
N THR A 543 28.16 45.00 -23.64
CA THR A 543 27.68 44.93 -25.04
C THR A 543 28.56 45.70 -26.05
N THR A 544 29.68 46.27 -25.63
CA THR A 544 30.55 47.15 -26.43
C THR A 544 31.94 46.60 -26.75
N GLY A 545 32.28 45.39 -26.28
CA GLY A 545 33.59 44.77 -26.52
C GLY A 545 33.71 44.12 -27.92
N ARG A 546 34.87 44.30 -28.59
CA ARG A 546 35.19 43.58 -29.84
C ARG A 546 35.29 42.08 -29.54
N LEU A 547 34.41 41.26 -30.10
CA LEU A 547 34.30 39.82 -29.80
C LEU A 547 35.44 38.95 -30.36
N MET A 548 36.12 39.43 -31.40
CA MET A 548 37.21 38.72 -32.06
C MET A 548 38.28 39.73 -32.47
N GLU A 549 39.52 39.49 -32.07
CA GLU A 549 40.69 40.23 -32.52
C GLU A 549 41.63 39.28 -33.24
N ILE A 550 41.96 39.60 -34.50
CA ILE A 550 42.97 38.85 -35.25
C ILE A 550 44.32 39.50 -34.94
N ASP A 551 45.18 38.75 -34.26
CA ASP A 551 46.53 39.21 -33.96
C ASP A 551 47.31 39.36 -35.27
N SER A 552 47.65 40.61 -35.61
CA SER A 552 48.25 40.95 -36.91
C SER A 552 49.68 40.42 -37.07
N GLN A 553 50.31 39.93 -35.99
CA GLN A 553 51.65 39.32 -36.04
C GLN A 553 51.63 37.80 -36.18
N ASP A 554 50.60 37.13 -35.63
CA ASP A 554 50.56 35.67 -35.48
C ASP A 554 49.43 35.01 -36.31
N GLY A 555 48.53 35.81 -36.90
CA GLY A 555 47.40 35.35 -37.73
C GLY A 555 46.33 34.55 -36.95
N LYS A 556 46.44 34.47 -35.62
CA LYS A 556 45.53 33.70 -34.77
C LYS A 556 44.34 34.57 -34.34
N LEU A 557 43.14 34.02 -34.50
CA LEU A 557 41.90 34.59 -34.00
C LEU A 557 41.87 34.46 -32.47
N ARG A 558 41.95 35.57 -31.74
CA ARG A 558 41.72 35.61 -30.29
C ARG A 558 40.26 35.98 -30.05
N VAL A 559 39.48 35.00 -29.62
CA VAL A 559 38.08 35.20 -29.24
C VAL A 559 38.06 35.72 -27.81
N LEU A 560 37.50 36.92 -27.58
CA LEU A 560 37.47 37.59 -26.28
C LEU A 560 36.29 37.13 -25.40
N TYR A 561 35.78 35.90 -25.60
CA TYR A 561 34.93 35.28 -24.59
C TYR A 561 35.85 34.89 -23.43
N GLY A 562 35.72 35.59 -22.29
CA GLY A 562 36.54 35.28 -21.13
C GLY A 562 36.37 33.82 -20.72
N ASP A 563 37.47 33.11 -20.46
CA ASP A 563 37.48 31.71 -19.97
C ASP A 563 36.54 31.50 -18.76
N ARG A 564 36.23 32.57 -18.03
CA ARG A 564 35.27 32.62 -16.93
C ARG A 564 33.82 32.37 -17.37
N LEU A 565 33.39 32.81 -18.55
CA LEU A 565 32.03 32.56 -19.06
C LEU A 565 31.81 31.09 -19.39
N MET A 566 32.80 30.43 -20.01
CA MET A 566 32.77 28.99 -20.25
C MET A 566 32.79 28.19 -18.94
N THR A 567 33.55 28.68 -17.95
CA THR A 567 33.53 28.12 -16.59
C THR A 567 32.16 28.26 -15.95
N LEU A 568 31.53 29.44 -16.03
CA LEU A 568 30.18 29.70 -15.49
C LEU A 568 29.13 28.81 -16.15
N LEU A 569 29.17 28.66 -17.48
CA LEU A 569 28.22 27.80 -18.21
C LEU A 569 28.36 26.33 -17.77
N ASN A 570 29.57 25.88 -17.47
CA ASN A 570 29.81 24.56 -16.89
C ASN A 570 29.37 24.48 -15.42
N GLU A 571 29.55 25.54 -14.62
CA GLU A 571 29.07 25.62 -13.23
C GLU A 571 27.54 25.50 -13.18
N ILE A 572 26.81 26.28 -13.98
CA ILE A 572 25.33 26.25 -14.06
C ILE A 572 24.80 24.88 -14.50
N ARG A 573 25.50 24.16 -15.39
CA ARG A 573 25.11 22.81 -15.79
C ARG A 573 25.36 21.76 -14.71
N GLN A 574 26.27 22.01 -13.78
CA GLN A 574 26.76 21.03 -12.81
C GLN A 574 26.17 21.20 -11.41
N LEU A 575 25.80 22.43 -11.03
CA LEU A 575 25.20 22.81 -9.75
C LEU A 575 23.69 22.55 -9.76
#